data_AF-A0A8X8CP99-F1
#
_entry.id   AF-A0A8X8CP99-F1
#
_cell.length_a   1.000
_cell.length_b   1.000
_cell.length_c   1.000
_cell.angle_alpha   90.00
_cell.angle_beta   90.00
_cell.angle_gamma   90.00
#
_symmetry.space_group_name_H-M   'P 1'
#
loop_
_entity.id
_entity.type
_entity.pdbx_description
1 polymer ?
#
loop_
_entity_poly.entity_id
_entity_poly.type
_entity_poly.pdbx_seq_one_letter_code
_entity_poly.pdbx_strand_id
1 'polypeptide(L)'
;MASAEPEHEHREDEEAPAGEDEDTGAQVAPIVKLEEVAVSTGEEDEDAILDLKSKLYRFDKDGNQWKERGAGTVKLLKHKESGKVLLPTMSVQEHAGNDKSCVWHATDFADGELKDELFCIRFASVENCKTFREMFQEVAESQESKEENKDATVVADALEKLSVEGKKTEENAGEEAPAATKNEETKTDTDKKGEKPAPST
;
A
#
# COMPACT_ATOMS: atom_id res chain seq x y z
N MET A 1 -28.09 -13.63 -69.68
CA MET A 1 -29.45 -13.08 -69.53
C MET A 1 -29.97 -13.45 -68.16
N ALA A 2 -31.04 -12.78 -67.69
CA ALA A 2 -31.81 -12.94 -66.44
C ALA A 2 -31.49 -14.16 -65.55
N SER A 3 -31.17 -14.02 -64.26
CA SER A 3 -31.92 -13.34 -63.17
C SER A 3 -33.15 -14.12 -62.70
N ALA A 4 -33.02 -14.79 -61.55
CA ALA A 4 -34.09 -15.13 -60.63
C ALA A 4 -33.47 -15.54 -59.28
N GLU A 5 -33.47 -14.63 -58.31
CA GLU A 5 -33.44 -15.00 -56.88
C GLU A 5 -34.85 -15.42 -56.48
N PRO A 6 -34.97 -16.44 -55.61
CA PRO A 6 -35.82 -16.28 -54.43
C PRO A 6 -35.15 -16.89 -53.18
N GLU A 7 -35.54 -16.55 -51.96
CA GLU A 7 -36.25 -15.40 -51.41
C GLU A 7 -35.81 -15.33 -49.92
N HIS A 8 -35.88 -14.16 -49.28
CA HIS A 8 -35.48 -14.02 -47.88
C HIS A 8 -36.57 -14.59 -46.96
N GLU A 9 -36.57 -15.91 -46.72
CA GLU A 9 -37.39 -16.51 -45.68
C GLU A 9 -36.92 -16.02 -44.31
N HIS A 10 -37.69 -15.08 -43.77
CA HIS A 10 -37.55 -14.52 -42.44
C HIS A 10 -37.74 -15.64 -41.42
N ARG A 11 -36.63 -16.19 -40.91
CA ARG A 11 -36.69 -17.08 -39.76
C ARG A 11 -37.28 -16.30 -38.60
N GLU A 12 -38.51 -16.63 -38.27
CA GLU A 12 -39.28 -16.00 -37.20
C GLU A 12 -38.47 -16.06 -35.90
N ASP A 13 -38.39 -14.92 -35.22
CA ASP A 13 -37.77 -14.82 -33.90
C ASP A 13 -38.69 -15.56 -32.94
N GLU A 14 -38.31 -16.76 -32.50
CA GLU A 14 -39.04 -17.45 -31.43
C GLU A 14 -38.68 -16.76 -30.11
N GLU A 15 -39.37 -15.64 -29.89
CA GLU A 15 -39.41 -14.90 -28.63
C GLU A 15 -39.98 -15.86 -27.57
N ALA A 16 -39.07 -16.65 -26.99
CA ALA A 16 -39.39 -17.61 -25.94
C ALA A 16 -40.12 -16.83 -24.84
N PRO A 17 -41.37 -17.21 -24.51
CA PRO A 17 -42.24 -16.35 -23.73
C PRO A 17 -41.55 -16.01 -22.41
N ALA A 18 -41.29 -14.71 -22.22
CA ALA A 18 -40.79 -14.19 -20.96
C ALA A 18 -41.78 -14.65 -19.90
N GLY A 19 -41.34 -15.57 -19.03
CA GLY A 19 -42.22 -16.22 -18.07
C GLY A 19 -42.88 -15.14 -17.22
N GLU A 20 -44.19 -14.98 -17.38
CA GLU A 20 -44.96 -14.06 -16.55
C GLU A 20 -44.76 -14.51 -15.11
N ASP A 21 -44.04 -13.69 -14.32
CA ASP A 21 -43.79 -13.98 -12.91
C ASP A 21 -45.14 -14.13 -12.21
N GLU A 22 -45.56 -15.38 -11.95
CA GLU A 22 -46.84 -15.68 -11.28
C GLU A 22 -46.78 -15.12 -9.85
N ASP A 23 -47.26 -13.87 -9.69
CA ASP A 23 -47.49 -13.28 -8.39
C ASP A 23 -48.56 -14.11 -7.67
N THR A 24 -48.08 -15.03 -6.85
CA THR A 24 -48.87 -15.95 -6.03
C THR A 24 -49.82 -15.25 -5.04
N GLY A 25 -49.82 -13.92 -4.97
CA GLY A 25 -50.64 -13.12 -4.03
C GLY A 25 -50.18 -13.30 -2.58
N ALA A 26 -48.99 -13.85 -2.37
CA ALA A 26 -48.43 -14.18 -1.07
C ALA A 26 -47.94 -12.91 -0.35
N GLN A 27 -48.87 -12.24 0.33
CA GLN A 27 -48.58 -11.09 1.20
C GLN A 27 -47.66 -11.47 2.38
N VAL A 28 -46.34 -11.37 2.15
CA VAL A 28 -45.31 -11.64 3.16
C VAL A 28 -45.30 -10.52 4.20
N ALA A 29 -45.80 -10.82 5.40
CA ALA A 29 -45.69 -9.91 6.54
C ALA A 29 -44.21 -9.75 6.97
N PRO A 30 -43.72 -8.54 7.30
CA PRO A 30 -42.37 -8.34 7.79
C PRO A 30 -42.09 -9.12 9.07
N ILE A 31 -41.14 -10.07 9.00
CA ILE A 31 -40.77 -10.95 10.14
C ILE A 31 -40.13 -10.14 11.29
N VAL A 32 -39.41 -9.06 10.94
CA VAL A 32 -38.76 -8.13 11.85
C VAL A 32 -39.05 -6.70 11.38
N LYS A 33 -39.35 -5.81 12.33
CA LYS A 33 -39.28 -4.37 12.13
C LYS A 33 -37.95 -3.88 12.71
N LEU A 34 -37.09 -3.32 11.87
CA LEU A 34 -35.87 -2.65 12.31
C LEU A 34 -36.19 -1.21 12.74
N GLU A 35 -35.44 -0.69 13.71
CA GLU A 35 -35.41 0.74 14.01
C GLU A 35 -34.22 1.39 13.29
N GLU A 36 -34.35 2.68 12.96
CA GLU A 36 -33.29 3.44 12.31
C GLU A 36 -32.20 3.79 13.33
N VAL A 37 -30.98 3.29 13.11
CA VAL A 37 -29.81 3.55 13.96
C VAL A 37 -28.88 4.47 13.20
N ALA A 38 -28.42 5.54 13.86
CA ALA A 38 -27.41 6.44 13.29
C ALA A 38 -26.07 5.69 13.14
N VAL A 39 -25.51 5.67 11.93
CA VAL A 39 -24.25 4.99 11.61
C VAL A 39 -23.16 6.02 11.34
N SER A 40 -22.16 6.07 12.21
CA SER A 40 -20.89 6.78 11.98
C SER A 40 -20.03 6.00 10.98
N THR A 41 -19.41 6.67 10.00
CA THR A 41 -18.53 6.00 9.03
C THR A 41 -17.14 5.67 9.57
N GLY A 42 -16.72 6.34 10.64
CA GLY A 42 -15.34 6.32 11.15
C GLY A 42 -14.37 7.28 10.45
N GLU A 43 -14.76 7.86 9.31
CA GLU A 43 -13.96 8.83 8.53
C GLU A 43 -14.19 10.29 8.97
N GLU A 44 -14.98 10.54 10.02
CA GLU A 44 -15.52 11.88 10.35
C GLU A 44 -14.43 12.89 10.77
N ASP A 45 -13.38 12.42 11.43
CA ASP A 45 -12.21 13.22 11.83
C ASP A 45 -11.11 13.30 10.76
N GLU A 46 -11.42 12.94 9.51
CA GLU A 46 -10.44 12.91 8.40
C GLU A 46 -10.84 13.80 7.21
N ASP A 47 -9.85 14.26 6.45
CA ASP A 47 -10.03 14.99 5.20
C ASP A 47 -9.49 14.16 4.01
N ALA A 48 -10.31 13.99 2.97
CA ALA A 48 -9.88 13.28 1.76
C ALA A 48 -8.97 14.16 0.89
N ILE A 49 -7.67 13.84 0.85
CA ILE A 49 -6.67 14.53 0.02
C ILE A 49 -6.55 13.93 -1.39
N LEU A 50 -7.11 12.74 -1.61
CA LEU A 50 -7.27 12.10 -2.91
C LEU A 50 -8.56 11.25 -2.89
N ASP A 51 -9.32 11.26 -3.98
CA ASP A 51 -10.47 10.39 -4.26
C ASP A 51 -10.41 9.98 -5.74
N LEU A 52 -10.23 8.69 -6.03
CA LEU A 52 -10.11 8.18 -7.40
C LEU A 52 -10.82 6.83 -7.56
N LYS A 53 -11.60 6.67 -8.64
CA LYS A 53 -12.18 5.37 -9.01
C LYS A 53 -11.12 4.36 -9.45
N SER A 54 -11.17 3.17 -8.88
CA SER A 54 -10.14 2.14 -9.01
C SER A 54 -10.70 0.72 -8.83
N LYS A 55 -9.85 -0.28 -9.06
CA LYS A 55 -10.09 -1.68 -8.70
C LYS A 55 -8.86 -2.21 -7.96
N LEU A 56 -9.09 -2.83 -6.80
CA LEU A 56 -8.05 -3.35 -5.92
C LEU A 56 -7.98 -4.87 -6.03
N TYR A 57 -6.76 -5.37 -6.19
CA TYR A 57 -6.41 -6.78 -6.19
C TYR A 57 -5.45 -7.09 -5.04
N ARG A 58 -5.62 -8.27 -4.43
CA ARG A 58 -4.69 -8.86 -3.47
C ARG A 58 -3.92 -9.99 -4.14
N PHE A 59 -2.62 -10.09 -3.86
CA PHE A 59 -1.85 -11.29 -4.21
C PHE A 59 -2.14 -12.44 -3.25
N ASP A 60 -2.46 -13.59 -3.82
CA ASP A 60 -2.71 -14.85 -3.14
C ASP A 60 -1.43 -15.67 -3.15
N LYS A 61 -0.76 -15.77 -1.99
CA LYS A 61 0.58 -16.39 -1.87
C LYS A 61 0.53 -17.88 -2.20
N ASP A 62 -0.51 -18.59 -1.76
CA ASP A 62 -0.69 -20.04 -1.97
C ASP A 62 -1.07 -20.40 -3.41
N GLY A 63 -1.98 -19.63 -4.03
CA GLY A 63 -2.37 -19.80 -5.43
C GLY A 63 -1.41 -19.14 -6.44
N ASN A 64 -0.40 -18.39 -5.98
CA ASN A 64 0.52 -17.58 -6.79
C ASN A 64 -0.22 -16.70 -7.83
N GLN A 65 -1.32 -16.07 -7.41
CA GLN A 65 -2.25 -15.38 -8.32
C GLN A 65 -2.80 -14.09 -7.73
N TRP A 66 -3.21 -13.14 -8.58
CA TRP A 66 -4.03 -12.01 -8.13
C TRP A 66 -5.50 -12.43 -7.97
N LYS A 67 -6.13 -12.02 -6.87
CA LYS A 67 -7.57 -12.11 -6.61
C LYS A 67 -8.13 -10.70 -6.45
N GLU A 68 -9.35 -10.44 -6.93
CA GLU A 68 -9.99 -9.14 -6.76
C GLU A 68 -10.46 -8.97 -5.30
N ARG A 69 -10.10 -7.86 -4.65
CA ARG A 69 -10.55 -7.51 -3.28
C ARG A 69 -11.74 -6.55 -3.32
N GLY A 70 -11.81 -5.68 -4.33
CA GLY A 70 -12.98 -4.81 -4.56
C GLY A 70 -12.83 -3.85 -5.76
N ALA A 71 -13.94 -3.25 -6.15
CA ALA A 71 -14.00 -2.18 -7.15
C ALA A 71 -14.83 -1.01 -6.61
N GLY A 72 -14.31 0.21 -6.71
CA GLY A 72 -14.91 1.37 -6.03
C GLY A 72 -14.05 2.62 -6.15
N THR A 73 -13.96 3.37 -5.05
CA THR A 73 -13.09 4.54 -4.91
C THR A 73 -11.97 4.21 -3.93
N VAL A 74 -10.72 4.53 -4.28
CA VAL A 74 -9.63 4.66 -3.29
C VAL A 74 -9.60 6.10 -2.80
N LYS A 75 -9.46 6.28 -1.49
CA LYS A 75 -9.17 7.56 -0.87
C LYS A 75 -7.78 7.55 -0.26
N LEU A 76 -7.17 8.73 -0.14
CA LEU A 76 -6.16 8.99 0.88
C LEU A 76 -6.80 9.95 1.90
N LEU A 77 -6.91 9.50 3.14
CA LEU A 77 -7.59 10.21 4.23
C LEU A 77 -6.55 10.76 5.21
N LYS A 78 -6.69 12.02 5.60
CA LYS A 78 -5.78 12.71 6.51
C LYS A 78 -6.48 13.07 7.80
N HIS A 79 -6.10 12.41 8.88
CA HIS A 79 -6.67 12.68 10.20
C HIS A 79 -6.34 14.11 10.69
N LYS A 80 -7.36 14.86 11.10
CA LYS A 80 -7.33 16.32 11.30
C LYS A 80 -6.37 16.75 12.42
N GLU A 81 -6.36 16.04 13.54
CA GLU A 81 -5.49 16.38 14.68
C GLU A 81 -4.05 15.88 14.53
N SER A 82 -3.88 14.66 14.00
CA SER A 82 -2.58 13.96 14.01
C SER A 82 -1.79 14.14 12.72
N GLY A 83 -2.45 14.52 11.63
CA GLY A 83 -1.87 14.69 10.30
C GLY A 83 -1.41 13.38 9.64
N LYS A 84 -1.75 12.21 10.20
CA LYS A 84 -1.40 10.90 9.64
C LYS A 84 -2.33 10.55 8.46
N VAL A 85 -1.79 9.80 7.51
CA VAL A 85 -2.47 9.31 6.29
C VAL A 85 -2.06 7.86 5.99
N LEU A 86 -0.76 7.59 5.99
CA LEU A 86 -0.14 6.29 5.71
C LEU A 86 0.84 5.92 6.84
N LEU A 87 1.41 4.72 6.81
CA LEU A 87 2.63 4.40 7.56
C LEU A 87 3.85 4.91 6.76
N PRO A 88 4.82 5.62 7.36
CA PRO A 88 5.98 6.17 6.64
C PRO A 88 6.76 5.11 5.84
N THR A 89 6.83 3.88 6.37
CA THR A 89 7.55 2.74 5.77
C THR A 89 6.86 2.11 4.56
N MET A 90 5.69 2.60 4.13
CA MET A 90 4.97 2.06 2.96
C MET A 90 5.53 2.65 1.66
N SER A 91 5.96 1.78 0.75
CA SER A 91 6.50 2.18 -0.57
C SER A 91 5.66 1.61 -1.71
N VAL A 92 5.29 2.48 -2.67
CA VAL A 92 4.52 2.13 -3.87
C VAL A 92 5.38 2.09 -5.13
N GLN A 93 5.16 1.09 -5.99
CA GLN A 93 5.89 0.81 -7.21
C GLN A 93 4.94 0.72 -8.41
N GLU A 94 5.45 0.91 -9.62
CA GLU A 94 4.67 0.70 -10.86
C GLU A 94 4.57 -0.79 -11.19
N HIS A 95 3.40 -1.26 -11.65
CA HIS A 95 3.24 -2.66 -12.01
C HIS A 95 3.96 -2.96 -13.33
N ALA A 96 4.95 -3.85 -13.30
CA ALA A 96 5.64 -4.33 -14.49
C ALA A 96 4.62 -4.87 -15.52
N GLY A 97 4.52 -4.22 -16.69
CA GLY A 97 3.55 -4.58 -17.74
C GLY A 97 2.14 -3.98 -17.62
N ASN A 98 1.87 -3.05 -16.69
CA ASN A 98 0.62 -2.29 -16.68
C ASN A 98 0.82 -0.87 -16.09
N ASP A 99 0.96 0.11 -16.97
CA ASP A 99 1.15 1.54 -16.66
C ASP A 99 -0.05 2.22 -15.95
N LYS A 100 -1.21 1.57 -15.93
CA LYS A 100 -2.40 1.98 -15.18
C LYS A 100 -2.55 1.24 -13.85
N SER A 101 -1.56 0.45 -13.45
CA SER A 101 -1.58 -0.31 -12.19
C SER A 101 -0.32 -0.06 -11.35
N CYS A 102 -0.51 0.02 -10.04
CA CYS A 102 0.52 0.35 -9.06
C CYS A 102 0.47 -0.68 -7.91
N VAL A 103 1.61 -1.07 -7.33
CA VAL A 103 1.73 -2.17 -6.34
C VAL A 103 2.45 -1.75 -5.07
N TRP A 104 2.05 -2.28 -3.92
CA TRP A 104 2.69 -2.02 -2.62
C TRP A 104 2.39 -3.14 -1.61
N HIS A 105 3.18 -3.21 -0.54
CA HIS A 105 2.88 -4.05 0.63
C HIS A 105 2.25 -3.19 1.73
N ALA A 106 1.27 -3.74 2.46
CA ALA A 106 0.66 -3.09 3.61
C ALA A 106 0.15 -4.12 4.63
N THR A 107 0.17 -3.74 5.90
CA THR A 107 -0.57 -4.43 6.97
C THR A 107 -2.02 -3.95 6.93
N ASP A 108 -2.90 -4.72 6.29
CA ASP A 108 -4.33 -4.42 6.14
C ASP A 108 -5.12 -4.80 7.40
N PHE A 109 -6.28 -4.15 7.60
CA PHE A 109 -7.25 -4.46 8.66
C PHE A 109 -8.69 -4.64 8.15
N ALA A 110 -8.96 -4.58 6.84
CA ALA A 110 -10.33 -4.59 6.30
C ALA A 110 -11.14 -5.87 6.59
N ASP A 111 -10.49 -6.97 7.01
CA ASP A 111 -11.14 -8.20 7.48
C ASP A 111 -11.41 -8.21 9.02
N GLY A 112 -11.03 -7.16 9.76
CA GLY A 112 -11.07 -7.11 11.23
C GLY A 112 -9.86 -7.72 11.94
N GLU A 113 -8.80 -8.07 11.20
CA GLU A 113 -7.53 -8.62 11.70
C GLU A 113 -6.35 -8.01 10.93
N LEU A 114 -5.22 -7.77 11.60
CA LEU A 114 -4.02 -7.23 10.95
C LEU A 114 -3.31 -8.30 10.10
N LYS A 115 -3.16 -8.04 8.79
CA LYS A 115 -2.64 -9.01 7.79
C LYS A 115 -1.67 -8.36 6.81
N ASP A 116 -0.45 -8.90 6.68
CA ASP A 116 0.55 -8.41 5.72
C ASP A 116 0.26 -8.90 4.29
N GLU A 117 -0.46 -8.08 3.54
CA GLU A 117 -0.91 -8.34 2.17
C GLU A 117 -0.09 -7.54 1.14
N LEU A 118 0.00 -8.10 -0.08
CA LEU A 118 0.58 -7.45 -1.25
C LEU A 118 -0.58 -7.03 -2.17
N PHE A 119 -0.67 -5.74 -2.46
CA PHE A 119 -1.75 -5.13 -3.23
C PHE A 119 -1.30 -4.70 -4.62
N CYS A 120 -2.27 -4.72 -5.54
CA CYS A 120 -2.20 -4.11 -6.86
C CYS A 120 -3.49 -3.31 -7.08
N ILE A 121 -3.36 -2.00 -7.25
CA ILE A 121 -4.48 -1.14 -7.63
C ILE A 121 -4.42 -0.86 -9.12
N ARG A 122 -5.58 -0.78 -9.78
CA ARG A 122 -5.70 -0.41 -11.19
C ARG A 122 -6.67 0.74 -11.36
N PHE A 123 -6.29 1.71 -12.20
CA PHE A 123 -7.11 2.88 -12.53
C PHE A 123 -7.59 2.85 -13.99
N ALA A 124 -8.52 3.76 -14.31
CA ALA A 124 -9.05 3.93 -15.66
C ALA A 124 -8.00 4.50 -16.65
N SER A 125 -7.20 5.47 -16.21
CA SER A 125 -6.13 6.16 -16.96
C SER A 125 -4.74 5.93 -16.33
N VAL A 126 -3.69 6.23 -17.10
CA VAL A 126 -2.30 6.25 -16.60
C VAL A 126 -2.09 7.41 -15.63
N GLU A 127 -2.68 8.57 -15.93
CA GLU A 127 -2.61 9.80 -15.13
C GLU A 127 -3.12 9.57 -13.70
N ASN A 128 -4.16 8.76 -13.53
CA ASN A 128 -4.68 8.42 -12.21
C ASN A 128 -3.72 7.55 -11.39
N CYS A 129 -2.99 6.60 -12.00
CA CYS A 129 -1.97 5.82 -11.26
C CYS A 129 -0.77 6.70 -10.90
N LYS A 130 -0.37 7.64 -11.78
CA LYS A 130 0.69 8.62 -11.49
C LYS A 130 0.29 9.53 -10.34
N THR A 131 -0.86 10.19 -10.42
CA THR A 131 -1.37 11.08 -9.36
C THR A 131 -1.50 10.33 -8.02
N PHE A 132 -2.01 9.09 -8.02
CA PHE A 132 -2.06 8.26 -6.82
C PHE A 132 -0.65 7.96 -6.28
N ARG A 133 0.27 7.53 -7.15
CA ARG A 133 1.65 7.18 -6.79
C ARG A 133 2.42 8.39 -6.24
N GLU A 134 2.32 9.53 -6.90
CA GLU A 134 2.96 10.80 -6.52
C GLU A 134 2.44 11.28 -5.16
N MET A 135 1.12 11.35 -4.97
CA MET A 135 0.50 11.70 -3.68
C MET A 135 0.87 10.72 -2.56
N PHE A 136 0.90 9.41 -2.83
CA PHE A 136 1.29 8.39 -1.84
C PHE A 136 2.75 8.55 -1.41
N GLN A 137 3.66 8.83 -2.34
CA GLN A 137 5.09 9.05 -2.04
C GLN A 137 5.30 10.37 -1.28
N GLU A 138 4.72 11.49 -1.74
CA GLU A 138 4.79 12.79 -1.05
C GLU A 138 4.30 12.69 0.40
N VAL A 139 3.20 11.95 0.63
CA VAL A 139 2.63 11.70 1.95
C VAL A 139 3.55 10.90 2.85
N ALA A 140 4.15 9.81 2.36
CA ALA A 140 5.05 8.96 3.15
C ALA A 140 6.29 9.76 3.60
N GLU A 141 6.96 10.43 2.67
CA GLU A 141 8.12 11.30 2.91
C GLU A 141 7.77 12.47 3.85
N SER A 142 6.57 13.05 3.69
CA SER A 142 6.03 14.10 4.57
C SER A 142 5.66 13.62 5.97
N GLN A 143 5.58 12.31 6.22
CA GLN A 143 5.35 11.76 7.57
C GLN A 143 6.64 11.32 8.25
N GLU A 144 7.57 10.70 7.52
CA GLU A 144 8.90 10.30 8.04
C GLU A 144 9.65 11.51 8.64
N SER A 145 9.74 12.60 7.85
CA SER A 145 10.35 13.88 8.23
C SER A 145 9.68 14.60 9.42
N LYS A 146 8.51 14.14 9.89
CA LYS A 146 7.84 14.66 11.10
C LYS A 146 8.06 13.80 12.35
N GLU A 147 8.46 12.55 12.22
CA GLU A 147 8.73 11.68 13.38
C GLU A 147 10.18 11.87 13.86
N GLU A 148 11.18 11.97 12.96
CA GLU A 148 12.58 12.31 13.34
C GLU A 148 12.70 13.59 14.19
N ASN A 149 11.91 14.62 13.85
CA ASN A 149 11.91 15.91 14.54
C ASN A 149 11.32 15.81 15.98
N LYS A 150 10.40 14.86 16.21
CA LYS A 150 9.83 14.59 17.54
C LYS A 150 10.82 13.86 18.42
N ASP A 151 11.48 12.80 17.94
CA ASP A 151 12.48 12.07 18.71
C ASP A 151 13.67 12.97 19.08
N ALA A 152 14.16 13.82 18.15
CA ALA A 152 15.18 14.81 18.46
C ALA A 152 14.77 15.78 19.60
N THR A 153 13.49 16.21 19.61
CA THR A 153 12.94 17.09 20.65
C THR A 153 12.82 16.37 22.00
N VAL A 154 12.33 15.12 22.02
CA VAL A 154 12.16 14.34 23.26
C VAL A 154 13.51 13.98 23.89
N VAL A 155 14.52 13.65 23.08
CA VAL A 155 15.88 13.40 23.57
C VAL A 155 16.52 14.67 24.15
N ALA A 156 16.29 15.84 23.55
CA ALA A 156 16.78 17.11 24.08
C ALA A 156 16.15 17.49 25.43
N ASP A 157 14.82 17.40 25.54
CA ASP A 157 14.05 17.70 26.77
C ASP A 157 14.38 16.72 27.91
N ALA A 158 14.73 15.46 27.60
CA ALA A 158 15.26 14.49 28.56
C ALA A 158 16.69 14.80 29.00
N LEU A 159 17.54 15.35 28.12
CA LEU A 159 18.94 15.68 28.42
C LEU A 159 19.06 16.92 29.32
N GLU A 160 18.22 17.94 29.10
CA GLU A 160 18.19 19.16 29.92
C GLU A 160 17.88 18.83 31.39
N LYS A 161 16.94 17.91 31.63
CA LYS A 161 16.51 17.46 32.97
C LYS A 161 17.56 16.66 33.75
N LEU A 162 18.67 16.27 33.12
CA LEU A 162 19.78 15.55 33.76
C LEU A 162 20.96 16.45 34.17
N SER A 163 20.99 17.72 33.74
CA SER A 163 22.13 18.62 33.98
C SER A 163 22.02 19.40 35.29
N VAL A 164 22.34 18.76 36.42
CA VAL A 164 22.49 19.43 37.73
C VAL A 164 23.96 19.82 37.99
N GLU A 165 24.17 21.03 38.52
CA GLU A 165 25.43 21.77 38.38
C GLU A 165 26.48 21.48 39.47
N GLY A 166 27.69 21.13 39.03
CA GLY A 166 28.98 21.65 39.53
C GLY A 166 29.39 21.46 41.00
N LYS A 167 30.43 20.64 41.22
CA LYS A 167 31.45 20.95 42.24
C LYS A 167 32.87 20.54 41.79
N LYS A 168 33.81 21.48 41.83
CA LYS A 168 35.18 21.38 41.28
C LYS A 168 36.24 21.46 42.39
N THR A 169 37.28 20.63 42.32
CA THR A 169 38.58 20.82 43.01
C THR A 169 39.66 19.98 42.30
N GLU A 170 40.89 20.50 42.15
CA GLU A 170 42.08 19.80 41.62
C GLU A 170 42.90 19.14 42.77
N GLU A 171 44.12 18.59 42.69
CA GLU A 171 45.36 18.73 41.86
C GLU A 171 46.25 17.45 42.11
N ASN A 172 47.34 17.06 41.42
CA ASN A 172 48.06 17.49 40.20
C ASN A 172 48.99 16.35 39.67
N ALA A 173 49.59 16.53 38.49
CA ALA A 173 50.87 15.99 37.99
C ALA A 173 51.10 14.47 37.74
N GLY A 174 51.79 14.15 36.62
CA GLY A 174 52.32 12.81 36.29
C GLY A 174 52.87 12.67 34.85
N GLU A 175 54.18 12.86 34.65
CA GLU A 175 54.97 12.58 33.43
C GLU A 175 55.19 11.03 33.26
N GLU A 176 55.62 10.41 32.16
CA GLU A 176 56.29 10.82 30.90
C GLU A 176 55.75 10.04 29.66
N ALA A 177 56.31 10.29 28.46
CA ALA A 177 56.23 9.43 27.27
C ALA A 177 57.65 9.20 26.68
N PRO A 178 57.91 8.13 25.89
CA PRO A 178 58.06 8.40 24.45
C PRO A 178 57.78 7.24 23.44
N ALA A 179 57.09 7.62 22.35
CA ALA A 179 57.42 7.45 20.92
C ALA A 179 57.70 6.08 20.21
N ALA A 180 57.10 6.00 19.01
CA ALA A 180 57.57 5.33 17.76
C ALA A 180 57.49 3.79 17.65
N THR A 181 57.40 3.14 16.47
CA THR A 181 57.57 3.60 15.06
C THR A 181 56.73 2.74 14.07
N LYS A 182 56.65 3.18 12.79
CA LYS A 182 56.44 2.45 11.49
C LYS A 182 56.30 0.90 11.47
N ASN A 183 55.64 0.24 10.51
CA ASN A 183 54.71 0.58 9.40
C ASN A 183 53.95 -0.75 9.01
N GLU A 184 53.71 -1.31 7.80
CA GLU A 184 54.00 -1.08 6.35
C GLU A 184 53.03 -1.96 5.50
N GLU A 185 52.98 -1.83 4.16
CA GLU A 185 52.09 -2.60 3.26
C GLU A 185 52.59 -4.03 2.91
N THR A 186 51.71 -4.93 2.45
CA THR A 186 51.98 -5.94 1.37
C THR A 186 50.69 -6.63 0.88
N LYS A 187 50.61 -6.93 -0.43
CA LYS A 187 49.61 -7.82 -1.08
C LYS A 187 50.25 -9.14 -1.55
N THR A 188 49.51 -10.25 -1.48
CA THR A 188 49.36 -11.34 -2.50
C THR A 188 48.22 -12.27 -2.02
N ASP A 189 47.27 -12.81 -2.82
CA ASP A 189 47.35 -13.74 -3.97
C ASP A 189 47.87 -15.15 -3.61
N THR A 190 47.31 -16.28 -4.09
CA THR A 190 46.31 -16.49 -5.15
C THR A 190 45.46 -17.79 -4.98
N ASP A 191 44.85 -18.28 -6.08
CA ASP A 191 44.13 -19.56 -6.34
C ASP A 191 42.62 -19.66 -5.97
N LYS A 192 41.62 -20.04 -6.82
CA LYS A 192 41.47 -20.54 -8.22
C LYS A 192 41.04 -22.03 -8.40
N LYS A 193 39.73 -22.26 -8.39
CA LYS A 193 38.98 -23.27 -9.18
C LYS A 193 37.54 -22.75 -9.31
N GLY A 194 36.78 -22.92 -10.40
CA GLY A 194 36.59 -24.10 -11.25
C GLY A 194 35.57 -25.01 -10.55
N GLU A 195 34.37 -25.28 -11.08
CA GLU A 195 34.00 -25.48 -12.49
C GLU A 195 32.47 -25.34 -12.73
N LYS A 196 32.01 -25.17 -13.99
CA LYS A 196 30.60 -25.29 -14.41
C LYS A 196 30.53 -25.86 -15.84
N PRO A 197 29.86 -27.00 -16.06
CA PRO A 197 28.53 -27.05 -16.70
C PRO A 197 27.47 -27.53 -15.67
N ALA A 198 26.27 -28.04 -15.93
CA ALA A 198 25.45 -28.27 -17.14
C ALA A 198 23.95 -28.10 -16.75
N PRO A 199 23.01 -27.86 -17.69
CA PRO A 199 21.56 -27.93 -17.41
C PRO A 199 20.96 -29.32 -17.73
N SER A 200 19.84 -29.64 -17.08
CA SER A 200 18.92 -30.76 -17.35
C SER A 200 17.61 -30.48 -16.61
N THR A 201 16.40 -30.77 -17.12
CA THR A 201 15.99 -31.22 -18.46
C THR A 201 14.59 -30.67 -18.73
#